data_AF-A0AB34KPN3-F1
#
_entry.id   AF-A0AB34KPN3-F1
#
_cell.length_a   1.000
_cell.length_b   1.000
_cell.length_c   1.000
_cell.angle_alpha   90.00
_cell.angle_beta   90.00
_cell.angle_gamma   90.00
#
_symmetry.space_group_name_H-M   'P 1'
#
loop_
_entity.id
_entity.type
_entity.pdbx_description
1 polymer ?
#
loop_
_entity_poly.entity_id
_entity_poly.type
_entity_poly.pdbx_seq_one_letter_code
_entity_poly.pdbx_strand_id
1 'polypeptide(L)'
;MSVDQRELEAACKANDVARVRLLFATRPLDDKDATRCSLTESSDLPLMRCLLEHGADYERYLRVIPPPSLDMVKLLIEFGYDVKAEGHKMLQDFAHDREALDWLMDHGADPSRTDDTRDDNYPIRRLGDMRDYSLKVLNNIAAAGDIELFDHLVSRGADPHRSMALHRAGKCPDPEKSIAMIDHLLDKHHMDIEANSEDLRRTIDSIDAGTPLNCAIYYQNLAAFKHLLKRGAHPRGLDQIVGRWGVDPFLPALGPLLDAGANPDSALKLIIHTGDIEAARLCVEAGADPRAIISSQEARAARLAARPELNSDDEEEYYDDEYPPEDIINAGWSNGMETFLRLFDDTK
;
A
#
# COMPACT_ATOMS: atom_id res chain seq x y z
N MET A 1 15.52 32.39 -6.59
CA MET A 1 16.53 32.03 -5.57
C MET A 1 17.64 33.06 -5.60
N SER A 2 17.94 33.69 -4.46
CA SER A 2 19.00 34.70 -4.37
C SER A 2 20.40 34.09 -4.56
N VAL A 3 21.44 34.92 -4.67
CA VAL A 3 22.84 34.43 -4.68
C VAL A 3 23.19 33.79 -3.35
N ASP A 4 22.83 34.43 -2.23
CA ASP A 4 23.09 33.91 -0.89
C ASP A 4 22.41 32.55 -0.65
N GLN A 5 21.18 32.37 -1.15
CA GLN A 5 20.46 31.09 -1.08
C GLN A 5 21.14 29.96 -1.87
N ARG A 6 21.76 30.28 -3.01
CA ARG A 6 22.53 29.29 -3.80
C ARG A 6 23.83 28.91 -3.11
N GLU A 7 24.51 29.88 -2.49
CA GLU A 7 25.71 29.60 -1.70
C GLU A 7 25.39 28.74 -0.48
N LEU A 8 24.28 29.02 0.21
CA LEU A 8 23.82 28.22 1.35
C LEU A 8 23.52 26.77 0.93
N GLU A 9 22.78 26.57 -0.16
CA GLU A 9 22.52 25.24 -0.69
C GLU A 9 23.79 24.49 -1.06
N ALA A 10 24.75 25.15 -1.73
CA ALA A 10 26.01 24.54 -2.09
C ALA A 10 26.82 24.13 -0.85
N ALA A 11 26.82 24.96 0.20
CA ALA A 11 27.46 24.62 1.47
C ALA A 11 26.78 23.44 2.18
N CYS A 12 25.44 23.40 2.19
CA CYS A 12 24.69 22.28 2.75
C CYS A 12 24.95 20.98 1.99
N LYS A 13 24.94 21.01 0.65
CA LYS A 13 25.29 19.88 -0.21
C LYS A 13 26.72 19.36 0.02
N ALA A 14 27.64 20.27 0.32
CA ALA A 14 29.02 19.93 0.65
C ALA A 14 29.20 19.49 2.12
N ASN A 15 28.13 19.49 2.93
CA ASN A 15 28.17 19.26 4.37
C ASN A 15 29.16 20.18 5.12
N ASP A 16 29.36 21.40 4.62
CA ASP A 16 30.30 22.37 5.20
C ASP A 16 29.61 23.21 6.28
N VAL A 17 29.48 22.61 7.47
CA VAL A 17 28.83 23.23 8.63
C VAL A 17 29.45 24.58 8.99
N ALA A 18 30.78 24.71 8.87
CA ALA A 18 31.48 25.96 9.17
C ALA A 18 31.07 27.07 8.20
N ARG A 19 30.97 26.76 6.90
CA ARG A 19 30.49 27.69 5.89
C ARG A 19 29.02 28.05 6.10
N VAL A 20 28.17 27.09 6.46
CA VAL A 20 26.75 27.34 6.76
C VAL A 20 26.61 28.34 7.91
N ARG A 21 27.30 28.12 9.04
CA ARG A 21 27.33 29.06 10.18
C ARG A 21 27.79 30.45 9.77
N LEU A 22 28.86 30.53 8.97
CA LEU A 22 29.39 31.81 8.48
C LEU A 22 28.37 32.54 7.60
N LEU A 23 27.65 31.83 6.73
CA LEU A 23 26.63 32.40 5.87
C LEU A 23 25.48 32.99 6.70
N PHE A 24 24.93 32.25 7.67
CA PHE A 24 23.89 32.78 8.56
C PHE A 24 24.38 33.96 9.42
N ALA A 25 25.66 34.00 9.79
CA ALA A 25 26.22 35.11 10.56
C ALA A 25 26.46 36.39 9.73
N THR A 26 26.62 36.28 8.41
CA THR A 26 27.07 37.39 7.55
C THR A 26 26.05 37.83 6.50
N ARG A 27 25.01 37.03 6.26
CA ARG A 27 24.01 37.25 5.21
C ARG A 27 22.62 37.36 5.82
N PRO A 28 21.67 38.04 5.15
CA PRO A 28 20.29 38.16 5.61
C PRO A 28 19.49 36.89 5.31
N LEU A 29 19.94 35.74 5.84
CA LEU A 29 19.26 34.45 5.74
C LEU A 29 18.33 34.26 6.94
N ASP A 30 17.21 33.58 6.74
CA ASP A 30 16.18 33.36 7.77
C ASP A 30 15.92 31.87 8.06
N ASP A 31 14.97 31.63 8.96
CA ASP A 31 14.48 30.31 9.35
C ASP A 31 13.93 29.49 8.17
N LYS A 32 13.31 30.16 7.18
CA LYS A 32 12.81 29.51 5.96
C LYS A 32 13.95 29.03 5.09
N ASP A 33 15.04 29.78 5.00
CA ASP A 33 16.25 29.34 4.31
C ASP A 33 16.86 28.11 4.98
N ALA A 34 16.97 28.11 6.32
CA ALA A 34 17.43 26.95 7.08
C ALA A 34 16.53 25.72 6.87
N THR A 35 15.22 25.92 6.97
CA THR A 35 14.20 24.88 6.76
C THR A 35 14.31 24.28 5.36
N ARG A 36 14.43 25.13 4.33
CA ARG A 36 14.54 24.68 2.94
C ARG A 36 15.76 23.80 2.72
N CYS A 37 16.91 24.15 3.31
CA CYS A 37 18.11 23.33 3.24
C CYS A 37 17.96 22.00 3.99
N SER A 38 17.24 21.99 5.12
CA SER A 38 16.96 20.74 5.85
C SER A 38 16.15 19.74 5.01
N LEU A 39 15.29 20.22 4.10
CA LEU A 39 14.45 19.37 3.25
C LEU A 39 15.18 18.75 2.05
N THR A 40 16.42 19.15 1.78
CA THR A 40 17.14 18.68 0.59
C THR A 40 18.34 17.81 0.92
N GLU A 41 19.00 17.99 2.08
CA GLU A 41 20.37 17.46 2.27
C GLU A 41 20.71 16.94 3.68
N SER A 42 19.73 16.55 4.52
CA SER A 42 19.95 16.47 5.99
C SER A 42 19.93 15.07 6.61
N SER A 43 20.66 14.10 6.05
CA SER A 43 21.01 12.90 6.83
C SER A 43 22.19 13.13 7.78
N ASP A 44 22.96 14.22 7.62
CA ASP A 44 24.08 14.56 8.50
C ASP A 44 23.65 15.28 9.78
N LEU A 45 24.03 14.72 10.93
CA LEU A 45 23.65 15.22 12.25
C LEU A 45 24.26 16.60 12.59
N PRO A 46 25.58 16.84 12.44
CA PRO A 46 26.17 18.17 12.63
C PRO A 46 25.51 19.28 11.80
N LEU A 47 25.24 19.02 10.52
CA LEU A 47 24.57 19.98 9.65
C LEU A 47 23.13 20.21 10.08
N MET A 48 22.35 19.15 10.36
CA MET A 48 20.98 19.31 10.82
C MET A 48 20.92 20.14 12.12
N ARG A 49 21.78 19.85 13.09
CA ARG A 49 21.87 20.63 14.33
C ARG A 49 22.14 22.10 14.04
N CYS A 50 23.08 22.39 13.14
CA CYS A 50 23.37 23.76 12.74
C CYS A 50 22.15 24.47 12.12
N LEU A 51 21.37 23.77 11.28
CA LEU A 51 20.17 24.33 10.68
C LEU A 51 19.07 24.57 11.73
N LEU A 52 18.90 23.66 12.69
CA LEU A 52 17.95 23.82 13.80
C LEU A 52 18.33 24.97 14.74
N GLU A 53 19.63 25.16 15.02
CA GLU A 53 20.16 26.33 15.77
C GLU A 53 19.82 27.66 15.07
N HIS A 54 19.63 27.64 13.74
CA HIS A 54 19.20 28.77 12.94
C HIS A 54 17.68 28.80 12.67
N GLY A 55 16.91 28.03 13.43
CA GLY A 55 15.44 28.09 13.42
C GLY A 55 14.76 27.24 12.34
N ALA A 56 15.44 26.27 11.75
CA ALA A 56 14.79 25.34 10.83
C ALA A 56 13.57 24.67 11.47
N ASP A 57 12.45 24.63 10.75
CA ASP A 57 11.20 24.00 11.17
C ASP A 57 11.28 22.47 11.00
N TYR A 58 11.48 21.78 12.12
CA TYR A 58 11.56 20.32 12.13
C TYR A 58 10.21 19.64 11.82
N GLU A 59 9.07 20.28 12.09
CA GLU A 59 7.78 19.68 11.73
C GLU A 59 7.66 19.59 10.22
N ARG A 60 8.07 20.65 9.53
CA ARG A 60 8.12 20.65 8.07
C ARG A 60 9.10 19.61 7.54
N TYR A 61 10.23 19.39 8.21
CA TYR A 61 11.16 18.31 7.89
C TYR A 61 10.48 16.93 7.97
N LEU A 62 9.87 16.60 9.12
CA LEU A 62 9.21 15.31 9.36
C LEU A 62 8.01 15.03 8.44
N ARG A 63 7.40 16.08 7.87
CA ARG A 63 6.34 15.91 6.86
C ARG A 63 6.86 15.43 5.51
N VAL A 64 8.15 15.59 5.23
CA VAL A 64 8.73 15.30 3.90
C VAL A 64 9.72 14.14 3.99
N ILE A 65 10.50 14.07 5.06
CA ILE A 65 11.61 13.12 5.20
C ILE A 65 11.43 12.37 6.52
N PRO A 66 11.27 11.04 6.49
CA PRO A 66 11.33 10.24 7.71
C PRO A 66 12.74 10.33 8.31
N PRO A 67 12.88 10.40 9.64
CA PRO A 67 14.19 10.51 10.27
C PRO A 67 15.04 9.28 9.95
N PRO A 68 16.28 9.45 9.44
CA PRO A 68 17.09 8.34 8.95
C PRO A 68 17.72 7.49 10.06
N SER A 69 17.69 7.96 11.32
CA SER A 69 18.31 7.29 12.46
C SER A 69 17.70 7.72 13.79
N LEU A 70 17.89 6.89 14.82
CA LEU A 70 17.52 7.22 16.19
C LEU A 70 18.23 8.47 16.71
N ASP A 71 19.49 8.70 16.33
CA ASP A 71 20.22 9.89 16.76
C ASP A 71 19.66 11.17 16.14
N MET A 72 19.07 11.09 14.94
CA MET A 72 18.32 12.22 14.38
C MET A 72 17.08 12.51 15.23
N VAL A 73 16.35 11.49 15.66
CA VAL A 73 15.19 11.67 16.54
C VAL A 73 15.60 12.32 17.87
N LYS A 74 16.68 11.84 18.50
CA LYS A 74 17.23 12.45 19.72
C LYS A 74 17.55 13.93 19.51
N LEU A 75 18.19 14.27 18.39
CA LEU A 75 18.45 15.66 18.02
C LEU A 75 17.15 16.47 17.92
N LEU A 76 16.13 15.99 17.22
CA LEU A 76 14.86 16.70 17.09
C LEU A 76 14.19 16.98 18.44
N ILE A 77 14.33 16.08 19.40
CA ILE A 77 13.79 16.23 20.76
C ILE A 77 14.52 17.32 21.53
N GLU A 78 15.84 17.45 21.37
CA GLU A 78 16.60 18.57 21.93
C GLU A 78 16.08 19.93 21.44
N PHE A 79 15.46 19.95 20.25
CA PHE A 79 14.83 21.13 19.64
C PHE A 79 13.30 21.17 19.81
N GLY A 80 12.75 20.37 20.73
CA GLY A 80 11.37 20.49 21.19
C GLY A 80 10.36 19.54 20.54
N TYR A 81 10.80 18.52 19.80
CA TYR A 81 9.90 17.46 19.33
C TYR A 81 9.28 16.69 20.50
N ASP A 82 7.95 16.61 20.54
CA ASP A 82 7.20 15.91 21.60
C ASP A 82 6.97 14.43 21.23
N VAL A 83 7.84 13.55 21.72
CA VAL A 83 7.74 12.09 21.52
C VAL A 83 6.43 11.52 22.07
N LYS A 84 5.90 12.08 23.15
CA LYS A 84 4.68 11.55 23.76
C LYS A 84 3.46 11.87 22.90
N ALA A 85 3.39 13.09 22.38
CA ALA A 85 2.30 13.51 21.50
C ALA A 85 2.42 12.88 20.10
N GLU A 86 3.62 12.85 19.54
CA GLU A 86 3.86 12.61 18.11
C GLU A 86 4.70 11.36 17.81
N GLY A 87 5.37 10.76 18.80
CA GLY A 87 6.31 9.65 18.61
C GLY A 87 5.70 8.38 18.01
N HIS A 88 4.39 8.14 18.18
CA HIS A 88 3.66 7.05 17.51
C HIS A 88 3.81 7.10 15.98
N LYS A 89 4.02 8.31 15.43
CA LYS A 89 4.27 8.51 14.01
C LYS A 89 5.61 7.89 13.59
N MET A 90 6.66 8.04 14.39
CA MET A 90 7.99 7.55 14.03
C MET A 90 8.11 6.02 14.13
N LEU A 91 7.25 5.35 14.89
CA LEU A 91 7.35 3.90 15.10
C LEU A 91 7.38 3.11 13.78
N GLN A 92 6.59 3.52 12.78
CA GLN A 92 6.55 2.82 11.49
C GLN A 92 7.88 2.93 10.71
N ASP A 93 8.61 4.03 10.88
CA ASP A 93 9.85 4.33 10.16
C ASP A 93 11.01 3.49 10.72
N PHE A 94 10.87 3.04 11.97
CA PHE A 94 11.82 2.16 12.67
C PHE A 94 11.33 0.72 12.82
N ALA A 95 10.38 0.26 12.00
CA ALA A 95 9.80 -1.08 12.07
C ALA A 95 10.81 -2.25 11.91
N HIS A 96 12.08 -1.96 11.62
CA HIS A 96 13.19 -2.90 11.47
C HIS A 96 14.29 -2.70 12.53
N ASP A 97 14.14 -1.73 13.43
CA ASP A 97 15.14 -1.33 14.42
C ASP A 97 14.53 -1.43 15.83
N ARG A 98 14.76 -2.57 16.48
CA ARG A 98 14.27 -2.84 17.83
C ARG A 98 14.77 -1.82 18.84
N GLU A 99 16.03 -1.40 18.74
CA GLU A 99 16.62 -0.46 19.69
C GLU A 99 15.94 0.91 19.59
N ALA A 100 15.70 1.39 18.37
CA ALA A 100 14.97 2.63 18.15
C ALA A 100 13.52 2.56 18.64
N LEU A 101 12.83 1.45 18.38
CA LEU A 101 11.46 1.24 18.87
C LEU A 101 11.38 1.23 20.39
N ASP A 102 12.29 0.50 21.05
CA ASP A 102 12.39 0.45 22.51
C ASP A 102 12.62 1.85 23.08
N TRP A 103 13.60 2.57 22.51
CA TRP A 103 13.91 3.91 22.94
C TRP A 103 12.70 4.86 22.80
N LEU A 104 12.00 4.85 21.65
CA LEU A 104 10.82 5.69 21.42
C LEU A 104 9.72 5.39 22.43
N MET A 105 9.41 4.11 22.67
CA MET A 105 8.36 3.71 23.61
C MET A 105 8.73 4.04 25.07
N ASP A 106 10.00 3.87 25.45
CA ASP A 106 10.49 4.25 26.78
C ASP A 106 10.44 5.76 27.01
N HIS A 107 10.45 6.56 25.94
CA HIS A 107 10.26 8.01 25.97
C HIS A 107 8.80 8.43 25.73
N GLY A 108 7.86 7.50 25.80
CA GLY A 108 6.43 7.77 25.85
C GLY A 108 5.69 7.71 24.51
N ALA A 109 6.32 7.24 23.43
CA ALA A 109 5.60 6.92 22.20
C ALA A 109 4.61 5.78 22.46
N ASP A 110 3.34 5.99 22.07
CA ASP A 110 2.26 5.02 22.27
C ASP A 110 2.12 4.10 21.05
N PRO A 111 2.43 2.79 21.18
CA PRO A 111 2.36 1.85 20.06
C PRO A 111 0.92 1.46 19.67
N SER A 112 -0.09 1.89 20.42
CA SER A 112 -1.51 1.68 20.11
C SER A 112 -2.15 2.83 19.32
N ARG A 113 -1.42 3.94 19.15
CA ARG A 113 -1.89 5.10 18.37
C ARG A 113 -1.53 4.93 16.91
N THR A 114 -2.53 5.18 16.06
CA THR A 114 -2.43 5.09 14.61
C THR A 114 -2.09 6.45 14.04
N ASP A 115 -1.33 6.48 12.95
CA ASP A 115 -1.21 7.68 12.13
C ASP A 115 -2.12 7.54 10.91
N ASP A 116 -3.26 8.24 10.94
CA ASP A 116 -4.25 8.21 9.86
C ASP A 116 -3.91 9.13 8.69
N THR A 117 -2.78 9.83 8.76
CA THR A 117 -2.38 10.85 7.78
C THR A 117 -1.26 10.39 6.84
N ARG A 118 -0.65 9.22 7.10
CA ARG A 118 0.45 8.67 6.31
C ARG A 118 0.05 7.42 5.54
N ASP A 119 0.39 7.42 4.25
CA ASP A 119 0.35 6.24 3.39
C ASP A 119 1.68 5.47 3.51
N ASP A 120 1.64 4.17 3.24
CA ASP A 120 2.76 3.24 3.34
C ASP A 120 3.84 3.49 2.29
N ASN A 121 3.52 4.20 1.20
CA ASN A 121 4.41 4.41 0.05
C ASN A 121 4.87 5.85 -0.17
N TYR A 122 4.34 6.84 0.56
CA TYR A 122 4.67 8.25 0.34
C TYR A 122 4.77 9.05 1.64
N PRO A 123 5.74 9.97 1.76
CA PRO A 123 5.76 10.95 2.84
C PRO A 123 4.53 11.86 2.70
N ILE A 124 3.51 11.57 3.47
CA ILE A 124 2.33 12.41 3.78
C ILE A 124 1.72 13.10 2.55
N ARG A 125 1.11 12.35 1.62
CA ARG A 125 0.12 12.96 0.73
C ARG A 125 -1.24 12.96 1.42
N ARG A 126 -1.74 14.15 1.78
CA ARG A 126 -3.17 14.37 2.06
C ARG A 126 -3.96 14.22 0.75
N LEU A 127 -4.17 12.99 0.30
CA LEU A 127 -5.08 12.70 -0.79
C LEU A 127 -6.51 12.67 -0.21
N GLY A 128 -7.06 13.85 0.10
CA GLY A 128 -8.46 14.00 0.53
C GLY A 128 -8.83 13.33 1.86
N ASP A 129 -10.02 12.73 1.91
CA ASP A 129 -10.62 12.07 3.09
C ASP A 129 -10.11 10.64 3.34
N MET A 130 -9.09 10.22 2.60
CA MET A 130 -8.46 8.91 2.76
C MET A 130 -7.72 8.82 4.09
N ARG A 131 -8.22 7.96 4.97
CA ARG A 131 -7.67 7.71 6.31
C ARG A 131 -7.41 6.21 6.49
N ASP A 132 -6.20 5.90 6.93
CA ASP A 132 -5.80 4.53 7.30
C ASP A 132 -5.59 4.46 8.81
N TYR A 133 -6.50 3.77 9.49
CA TYR A 133 -6.48 3.63 10.94
C TYR A 133 -5.75 2.36 11.40
N SER A 134 -4.94 1.74 10.54
CA SER A 134 -4.15 0.56 10.91
C SER A 134 -2.84 0.93 11.61
N LEU A 135 -2.38 0.07 12.51
CA LEU A 135 -1.07 0.18 13.15
C LEU A 135 0.06 -0.17 12.18
N LYS A 136 0.52 0.84 11.45
CA LYS A 136 1.55 0.74 10.40
C LYS A 136 2.85 0.07 10.84
N VAL A 137 3.27 0.28 12.09
CA VAL A 137 4.46 -0.39 12.64
C VAL A 137 4.29 -1.93 12.62
N LEU A 138 3.13 -2.44 13.05
CA LEU A 138 2.82 -3.87 13.01
C LEU A 138 2.71 -4.38 11.57
N ASN A 139 2.12 -3.59 10.67
CA ASN A 139 2.04 -3.91 9.24
C ASN A 139 3.43 -4.12 8.62
N ASN A 140 4.37 -3.21 8.91
CA ASN A 140 5.73 -3.26 8.38
C ASN A 140 6.55 -4.42 8.97
N ILE A 141 6.41 -4.67 10.28
CA ILE A 141 7.04 -5.82 10.94
C ILE A 141 6.50 -7.13 10.35
N ALA A 142 5.19 -7.24 10.13
CA ALA A 142 4.57 -8.41 9.51
C ALA A 142 5.03 -8.61 8.06
N ALA A 143 5.15 -7.53 7.29
CA ALA A 143 5.72 -7.56 5.94
C ALA A 143 7.19 -8.00 5.90
N ALA A 144 7.95 -7.81 6.99
CA ALA A 144 9.30 -8.35 7.13
C ALA A 144 9.32 -9.81 7.62
N GLY A 145 8.20 -10.33 8.13
CA GLY A 145 8.11 -11.67 8.72
C GLY A 145 8.83 -11.79 10.06
N ASP A 146 9.01 -10.69 10.79
CA ASP A 146 9.72 -10.67 12.08
C ASP A 146 8.75 -10.89 13.26
N ILE A 147 8.54 -12.16 13.60
CA ILE A 147 7.63 -12.60 14.66
C ILE A 147 8.07 -12.09 16.04
N GLU A 148 9.38 -12.09 16.30
CA GLU A 148 9.91 -11.70 17.61
C GLU A 148 9.68 -10.22 17.87
N LEU A 149 9.95 -9.37 16.87
CA LEU A 149 9.68 -7.94 16.98
C LEU A 149 8.18 -7.64 17.02
N PHE A 150 7.37 -8.42 16.30
CA PHE A 150 5.91 -8.28 16.33
C PHE A 150 5.36 -8.52 17.74
N ASP A 151 5.72 -9.65 18.34
CA ASP A 151 5.29 -10.00 19.69
C ASP A 151 5.84 -9.03 20.74
N HIS A 152 7.04 -8.51 20.52
CA HIS A 152 7.62 -7.48 21.37
C HIS A 152 6.74 -6.22 21.37
N LEU A 153 6.31 -5.71 20.21
CA LEU A 153 5.41 -4.56 20.12
C LEU A 153 4.03 -4.83 20.72
N VAL A 154 3.48 -6.03 20.52
CA VAL A 154 2.21 -6.43 21.16
C VAL A 154 2.37 -6.45 22.69
N SER A 155 3.48 -6.97 23.21
CA SER A 155 3.76 -6.97 24.66
C SER A 155 3.91 -5.56 25.25
N ARG A 156 4.20 -4.56 24.40
CA ARG A 156 4.28 -3.14 24.73
C ARG A 156 2.95 -2.40 24.57
N GLY A 157 1.87 -3.11 24.21
CA GLY A 157 0.51 -2.58 24.16
C GLY A 157 -0.02 -2.31 22.74
N ALA A 158 0.71 -2.66 21.68
CA ALA A 158 0.16 -2.62 20.33
C ALA A 158 -0.95 -3.67 20.16
N ASP A 159 -2.07 -3.30 19.55
CA ASP A 159 -3.21 -4.20 19.33
C ASP A 159 -3.16 -4.80 17.90
N PRO A 160 -2.90 -6.12 17.74
CA PRO A 160 -2.82 -6.75 16.43
C PRO A 160 -4.12 -6.63 15.62
N HIS A 161 -5.29 -6.56 16.27
CA HIS A 161 -6.58 -6.44 15.57
C HIS A 161 -6.83 -5.04 15.01
N ARG A 162 -6.07 -4.04 15.46
CA ARG A 162 -6.05 -2.69 14.87
C ARG A 162 -4.98 -2.55 13.79
N SER A 163 -4.49 -3.66 13.24
CA SER A 163 -3.48 -3.68 12.19
C SER A 163 -3.95 -4.47 10.98
N MET A 164 -3.26 -4.24 9.87
CA MET A 164 -3.33 -5.05 8.66
C MET A 164 -2.17 -6.05 8.59
N ALA A 165 -1.65 -6.50 9.74
CA ALA A 165 -0.51 -7.42 9.79
C ALA A 165 -0.73 -8.67 8.94
N LEU A 166 -1.90 -9.30 9.03
CA LEU A 166 -2.22 -10.51 8.26
C LEU A 166 -2.26 -10.25 6.75
N HIS A 167 -2.81 -9.11 6.33
CA HIS A 167 -2.81 -8.66 4.94
C HIS A 167 -1.38 -8.43 4.42
N ARG A 168 -0.52 -7.85 5.28
CA ARG A 168 0.85 -7.45 4.92
C ARG A 168 1.86 -8.59 5.03
N ALA A 169 1.55 -9.69 5.73
CA ALA A 169 2.42 -10.86 5.84
C ALA A 169 2.77 -11.47 4.47
N GLY A 170 1.85 -11.39 3.49
CA GLY A 170 2.11 -11.82 2.11
C GLY A 170 3.18 -10.99 1.37
N LYS A 171 3.50 -9.78 1.84
CA LYS A 171 4.54 -8.93 1.25
C LYS A 171 5.96 -9.42 1.54
N CYS A 172 6.14 -10.30 2.53
CA CYS A 172 7.44 -10.83 2.90
C CYS A 172 8.05 -11.62 1.73
N PRO A 173 9.26 -11.27 1.26
CA PRO A 173 9.89 -11.93 0.10
C PRO A 173 10.38 -13.34 0.41
N ASP A 174 10.50 -13.69 1.71
CA ASP A 174 10.86 -15.01 2.18
C ASP A 174 9.59 -15.85 2.43
N PRO A 175 9.31 -16.89 1.62
CA PRO A 175 8.11 -17.69 1.75
C PRO A 175 7.95 -18.37 3.12
N GLU A 176 9.04 -18.83 3.72
CA GLU A 176 8.99 -19.56 5.00
C GLU A 176 8.63 -18.59 6.13
N LYS A 177 9.23 -17.40 6.13
CA LYS A 177 8.89 -16.34 7.10
C LYS A 177 7.46 -15.83 6.91
N SER A 178 7.02 -15.66 5.66
CA SER A 178 5.65 -15.25 5.36
C SER A 178 4.63 -16.25 5.92
N ILE A 179 4.83 -17.54 5.66
CA ILE A 179 3.99 -18.62 6.19
C ILE A 179 4.01 -18.64 7.72
N ALA A 180 5.19 -18.56 8.33
CA ALA A 180 5.33 -18.56 9.77
C ALA A 180 4.61 -17.36 10.42
N MET A 181 4.70 -16.17 9.82
CA MET A 181 3.98 -14.98 10.26
C MET A 181 2.47 -15.17 10.14
N ILE A 182 1.98 -15.72 9.02
CA ILE A 182 0.53 -16.01 8.84
C ILE A 182 0.03 -16.98 9.91
N ASP A 183 0.72 -18.11 10.13
CA ASP A 183 0.33 -19.07 11.17
C ASP A 183 0.33 -18.41 12.55
N HIS A 184 1.35 -17.60 12.87
CA HIS A 184 1.44 -16.88 14.13
C HIS A 184 0.27 -15.92 14.36
N LEU A 185 -0.09 -15.14 13.35
CA LEU A 185 -1.20 -14.17 13.43
C LEU A 185 -2.56 -14.87 13.58
N LEU A 186 -2.78 -16.00 12.90
CA LEU A 186 -4.02 -16.77 13.00
C LEU A 186 -4.11 -17.57 14.31
N ASP A 187 -3.04 -18.27 14.68
CA ASP A 187 -3.08 -19.24 15.80
C ASP A 187 -2.90 -18.56 17.16
N LYS A 188 -1.98 -17.58 17.26
CA LYS A 188 -1.68 -16.91 18.53
C LYS A 188 -2.52 -15.66 18.76
N HIS A 189 -2.69 -14.85 17.72
CA HIS A 189 -3.41 -13.57 17.83
C HIS A 189 -4.86 -13.66 17.34
N HIS A 190 -5.31 -14.84 16.90
CA HIS A 190 -6.71 -15.11 16.51
C HIS A 190 -7.26 -14.10 15.50
N MET A 191 -6.41 -13.62 14.59
CA MET A 191 -6.86 -12.73 13.52
C MET A 191 -7.81 -13.47 12.58
N ASP A 192 -8.83 -12.76 12.10
CA ASP A 192 -9.77 -13.31 11.14
C ASP A 192 -9.11 -13.47 9.76
N ILE A 193 -9.14 -14.69 9.22
CA ILE A 193 -8.60 -15.00 7.89
C ILE A 193 -9.37 -14.30 6.77
N GLU A 194 -10.62 -13.91 7.03
CA GLU A 194 -11.51 -13.19 6.12
C GLU A 194 -11.60 -11.69 6.44
N ALA A 195 -10.77 -11.17 7.34
CA ALA A 195 -10.77 -9.74 7.67
C ALA A 195 -10.66 -8.90 6.39
N ASN A 196 -11.46 -7.84 6.26
CA ASN A 196 -11.39 -6.95 5.11
C ASN A 196 -10.57 -5.71 5.49
N SER A 197 -9.57 -5.35 4.67
CA SER A 197 -8.74 -4.17 4.92
C SER A 197 -9.52 -2.85 4.91
N GLU A 198 -10.69 -2.82 4.27
CA GLU A 198 -11.61 -1.68 4.28
C GLU A 198 -12.15 -1.35 5.68
N ASP A 199 -12.19 -2.31 6.61
CA ASP A 199 -12.61 -2.05 8.00
C ASP A 199 -11.67 -1.08 8.72
N LEU A 200 -10.41 -1.01 8.29
CA LEU A 200 -9.38 -0.14 8.84
C LEU A 200 -9.06 1.05 7.92
N ARG A 201 -9.68 1.14 6.73
CA ARG A 201 -9.36 2.16 5.72
C ARG A 201 -10.60 2.77 5.10
N ARG A 202 -10.65 4.10 5.03
CA ARG A 202 -11.63 4.84 4.24
C ARG A 202 -11.19 5.07 2.79
N THR A 203 -10.51 4.10 2.19
CA THR A 203 -9.94 4.23 0.85
C THR A 203 -10.54 3.19 -0.06
N ILE A 204 -11.43 3.61 -0.96
CA ILE A 204 -12.09 2.72 -1.92
C ILE A 204 -11.07 2.19 -2.96
N ASP A 205 -9.89 2.80 -3.07
CA ASP A 205 -8.90 2.49 -4.12
C ASP A 205 -7.50 2.11 -3.61
N SER A 206 -7.38 1.53 -2.42
CA SER A 206 -6.07 1.05 -1.99
C SER A 206 -5.65 -0.19 -2.79
N ILE A 207 -4.36 -0.24 -3.14
CA ILE A 207 -3.81 -1.33 -3.96
C ILE A 207 -3.78 -2.69 -3.27
N ASP A 208 -3.96 -2.70 -1.96
CA ASP A 208 -4.05 -3.87 -1.10
C ASP A 208 -5.42 -3.96 -0.41
N ALA A 209 -6.49 -3.54 -1.12
CA ALA A 209 -7.87 -3.72 -0.69
C ALA A 209 -8.30 -5.20 -0.66
N GLY A 210 -9.26 -5.53 0.20
CA GLY A 210 -9.85 -6.86 0.33
C GLY A 210 -9.27 -7.69 1.48
N THR A 211 -9.31 -9.02 1.33
CA THR A 211 -8.88 -10.00 2.33
C THR A 211 -7.37 -10.25 2.29
N PRO A 212 -6.78 -10.92 3.32
CA PRO A 212 -5.40 -11.38 3.27
C PRO A 212 -5.06 -12.22 2.04
N LEU A 213 -6.02 -13.00 1.54
CA LEU A 213 -5.85 -13.78 0.31
C LEU A 213 -5.68 -12.88 -0.92
N ASN A 214 -6.48 -11.82 -1.03
CA ASN A 214 -6.35 -10.82 -2.11
C ASN A 214 -4.98 -10.14 -2.06
N CYS A 215 -4.51 -9.75 -0.86
CA CYS A 215 -3.20 -9.15 -0.68
C CYS A 215 -2.04 -10.09 -1.05
N ALA A 216 -2.12 -11.38 -0.72
CA ALA A 216 -1.08 -12.34 -1.08
C ALA A 216 -0.92 -12.49 -2.61
N ILE A 217 -2.04 -12.44 -3.35
CA ILE A 217 -2.02 -12.40 -4.82
C ILE A 217 -1.39 -11.10 -5.32
N TYR A 218 -1.78 -9.96 -4.74
CA TYR A 218 -1.24 -8.65 -5.10
C TYR A 218 0.29 -8.59 -4.93
N TYR A 219 0.83 -9.12 -3.84
CA TYR A 219 2.29 -9.20 -3.63
C TYR A 219 2.97 -10.33 -4.41
N GLN A 220 2.22 -11.08 -5.23
CA GLN A 220 2.71 -12.23 -6.00
C GLN A 220 3.37 -13.31 -5.13
N ASN A 221 2.95 -13.43 -3.88
CA ASN A 221 3.47 -14.42 -2.95
C ASN A 221 2.60 -15.67 -2.99
N LEU A 222 2.88 -16.53 -3.98
CA LEU A 222 2.12 -17.75 -4.22
C LEU A 222 2.17 -18.72 -3.02
N ALA A 223 3.26 -18.71 -2.24
CA ALA A 223 3.38 -19.55 -1.05
C ALA A 223 2.42 -19.11 0.06
N ALA A 224 2.41 -17.82 0.38
CA ALA A 224 1.45 -17.23 1.32
C ALA A 224 0.00 -17.48 0.87
N PHE A 225 -0.29 -17.22 -0.40
CA PHE A 225 -1.60 -17.43 -0.99
C PHE A 225 -2.08 -18.89 -0.89
N LYS A 226 -1.23 -19.87 -1.28
CA LYS A 226 -1.56 -21.31 -1.17
C LYS A 226 -1.76 -21.72 0.28
N HIS A 227 -0.96 -21.16 1.18
CA HIS A 227 -1.08 -21.44 2.61
C HIS A 227 -2.39 -20.90 3.19
N LEU A 228 -2.80 -19.68 2.84
CA LEU A 228 -4.09 -19.11 3.24
C LEU A 228 -5.27 -19.97 2.76
N LEU A 229 -5.26 -20.42 1.50
CA LEU A 229 -6.28 -21.36 1.01
C LEU A 229 -6.31 -22.66 1.83
N LYS A 230 -5.14 -23.24 2.12
CA LYS A 230 -5.02 -24.45 2.95
C LYS A 230 -5.56 -24.23 4.38
N ARG A 231 -5.44 -23.00 4.90
CA ARG A 231 -5.96 -22.57 6.20
C ARG A 231 -7.46 -22.23 6.16
N GLY A 232 -8.11 -22.33 5.00
CA GLY A 232 -9.55 -22.17 4.84
C GLY A 232 -10.00 -20.81 4.31
N ALA A 233 -9.07 -19.97 3.82
CA ALA A 233 -9.43 -18.69 3.21
C ALA A 233 -10.35 -18.90 2.00
N HIS A 234 -11.42 -18.13 1.91
CA HIS A 234 -12.38 -18.24 0.83
C HIS A 234 -11.89 -17.52 -0.43
N PRO A 235 -11.94 -18.17 -1.62
CA PRO A 235 -11.51 -17.57 -2.87
C PRO A 235 -12.61 -16.65 -3.45
N ARG A 236 -13.01 -15.63 -2.69
CA ARG A 236 -13.97 -14.59 -3.11
C ARG A 236 -13.25 -13.35 -3.65
N GLY A 237 -13.99 -12.49 -4.35
CA GLY A 237 -13.45 -11.22 -4.84
C GLY A 237 -12.54 -11.35 -6.06
N LEU A 238 -12.71 -12.38 -6.89
CA LEU A 238 -11.94 -12.53 -8.14
C LEU A 238 -12.08 -11.30 -9.05
N ASP A 239 -13.29 -10.76 -9.11
CA ASP A 239 -13.64 -9.50 -9.77
C ASP A 239 -12.82 -8.32 -9.24
N GLN A 240 -12.69 -8.21 -7.92
CA GLN A 240 -11.86 -7.18 -7.29
C GLN A 240 -10.37 -7.37 -7.60
N ILE A 241 -9.89 -8.62 -7.66
CA ILE A 241 -8.50 -8.96 -7.98
C ILE A 241 -8.18 -8.64 -9.44
N VAL A 242 -8.90 -9.22 -10.40
CA VAL A 242 -8.52 -9.10 -11.82
C VAL A 242 -8.85 -7.71 -12.37
N GLY A 243 -9.96 -7.10 -11.92
CA GLY A 243 -10.39 -5.77 -12.37
C GLY A 243 -9.39 -4.66 -12.04
N ARG A 244 -8.66 -4.76 -10.92
CA ARG A 244 -7.69 -3.75 -10.48
C ARG A 244 -6.25 -3.99 -10.96
N TRP A 245 -5.82 -5.25 -11.11
CA TRP A 245 -4.40 -5.60 -11.25
C TRP A 245 -4.00 -6.12 -12.63
N GLY A 246 -4.97 -6.36 -13.52
CA GLY A 246 -4.75 -7.11 -14.74
C GLY A 246 -4.54 -8.61 -14.46
N VAL A 247 -4.44 -9.42 -15.51
CA VAL A 247 -4.36 -10.88 -15.38
C VAL A 247 -2.98 -11.40 -15.03
N ASP A 248 -1.89 -10.69 -15.37
CA ASP A 248 -0.54 -11.26 -15.29
C ASP A 248 -0.12 -11.69 -13.87
N PRO A 249 -0.34 -10.88 -12.81
CA PRO A 249 -0.03 -11.31 -11.43
C PRO A 249 -0.94 -12.45 -10.95
N PHE A 250 -2.09 -12.61 -11.59
CA PHE A 250 -3.16 -13.52 -11.19
C PHE A 250 -3.03 -14.91 -11.80
N LEU A 251 -2.38 -15.07 -12.97
CA LEU A 251 -2.28 -16.35 -13.66
C LEU A 251 -1.74 -17.51 -12.80
N PRO A 252 -0.65 -17.35 -12.02
CA PRO A 252 -0.14 -18.44 -11.19
C PRO A 252 -1.09 -18.83 -10.05
N ALA A 253 -2.02 -17.94 -9.68
CA ALA A 253 -3.01 -18.15 -8.63
C ALA A 253 -4.36 -18.68 -9.15
N LEU A 254 -4.67 -18.50 -10.44
CA LEU A 254 -5.96 -18.87 -11.04
C LEU A 254 -6.30 -20.36 -10.84
N GLY A 255 -5.41 -21.28 -11.23
CA GLY A 255 -5.65 -22.72 -11.06
C GLY A 255 -5.99 -23.08 -9.61
N PRO A 256 -5.12 -22.75 -8.64
CA PRO A 256 -5.41 -22.98 -7.22
C PRO A 256 -6.70 -22.32 -6.70
N LEU A 257 -7.08 -21.15 -7.21
CA LEU A 257 -8.35 -20.49 -6.85
C LEU A 257 -9.54 -21.31 -7.34
N LEU A 258 -9.53 -21.75 -8.60
CA LEU A 258 -10.56 -22.60 -9.18
C LEU A 258 -10.68 -23.93 -8.41
N ASP A 259 -9.54 -24.56 -8.10
CA ASP A 259 -9.48 -25.78 -7.29
C ASP A 259 -10.06 -25.57 -5.88
N ALA A 260 -9.91 -24.36 -5.32
CA ALA A 260 -10.49 -23.97 -4.03
C ALA A 260 -11.97 -23.56 -4.12
N GLY A 261 -12.59 -23.63 -5.30
CA GLY A 261 -14.02 -23.35 -5.49
C GLY A 261 -14.34 -21.91 -5.87
N ALA A 262 -13.38 -21.14 -6.39
CA ALA A 262 -13.68 -19.84 -6.98
C ALA A 262 -14.62 -19.98 -8.18
N ASN A 263 -15.50 -19.00 -8.41
CA ASN A 263 -16.48 -19.08 -9.50
C ASN A 263 -15.78 -19.00 -10.88
N PRO A 264 -15.80 -20.09 -11.68
CA PRO A 264 -15.12 -20.13 -12.97
C PRO A 264 -15.74 -19.16 -13.99
N ASP A 265 -17.05 -18.88 -13.91
CA ASP A 265 -17.71 -17.92 -14.80
C ASP A 265 -17.25 -16.48 -14.54
N SER A 266 -17.13 -16.12 -13.26
CA SER A 266 -16.60 -14.81 -12.85
C SER A 266 -15.16 -14.64 -13.30
N ALA A 267 -14.32 -15.67 -13.13
CA ALA A 267 -12.94 -15.66 -13.61
C ALA A 267 -12.86 -15.50 -15.14
N LEU A 268 -13.60 -16.32 -15.88
CA LEU A 268 -13.61 -16.29 -17.35
C LEU A 268 -14.08 -14.95 -17.90
N LYS A 269 -15.13 -14.36 -17.29
CA LYS A 269 -15.62 -13.02 -17.65
C LYS A 269 -14.49 -11.97 -17.62
N LEU A 270 -13.59 -12.05 -16.64
CA LEU A 270 -12.50 -11.09 -16.47
C LEU A 270 -11.35 -11.36 -17.45
N ILE A 271 -11.01 -12.64 -17.67
CA ILE A 271 -9.92 -13.08 -18.54
C ILE A 271 -10.21 -12.81 -20.02
N ILE A 272 -11.46 -12.87 -20.46
CA ILE A 272 -11.82 -12.59 -21.86
C ILE A 272 -11.35 -11.17 -22.27
N HIS A 273 -11.34 -10.21 -21.35
CA HIS A 273 -10.91 -8.85 -21.63
C HIS A 273 -9.40 -8.72 -21.88
N THR A 274 -8.60 -9.70 -21.47
CA THR A 274 -7.14 -9.67 -21.62
C THR A 274 -6.63 -10.48 -22.80
N GLY A 275 -7.49 -11.33 -23.39
CA GLY A 275 -7.13 -12.18 -24.51
C GLY A 275 -6.22 -13.36 -24.13
N ASP A 276 -6.09 -13.68 -22.84
CA ASP A 276 -5.28 -14.81 -22.38
C ASP A 276 -6.04 -16.15 -22.57
N ILE A 277 -5.67 -16.85 -23.63
CA ILE A 277 -6.29 -18.13 -24.02
C ILE A 277 -6.01 -19.24 -23.01
N GLU A 278 -4.82 -19.28 -22.41
CA GLU A 278 -4.43 -20.32 -21.46
C GLU A 278 -5.29 -20.19 -20.18
N ALA A 279 -5.39 -18.96 -19.67
CA ALA A 279 -6.21 -18.66 -18.52
C ALA A 279 -7.69 -18.94 -18.78
N ALA A 280 -8.18 -18.59 -19.98
CA ALA A 280 -9.57 -18.81 -20.35
C ALA A 280 -9.90 -20.30 -20.45
N ARG A 281 -8.96 -21.12 -20.97
CA ARG A 281 -9.09 -22.57 -20.98
C ARG A 281 -9.16 -23.14 -19.56
N LEU A 282 -8.32 -22.68 -18.63
CA LEU A 282 -8.38 -23.13 -17.23
C LEU A 282 -9.77 -22.91 -16.62
N CYS A 283 -10.40 -21.75 -16.87
CA CYS A 283 -11.75 -21.50 -16.38
C CYS A 283 -12.80 -22.44 -17.00
N VAL A 284 -12.70 -22.74 -18.29
CA VAL A 284 -13.62 -23.68 -18.96
C VAL A 284 -13.41 -25.10 -18.47
N GLU A 285 -12.17 -25.52 -18.26
CA GLU A 285 -11.85 -26.82 -17.64
C GLU A 285 -12.41 -26.91 -16.21
N ALA A 286 -12.44 -25.79 -15.48
CA ALA A 286 -13.09 -25.68 -14.18
C ALA A 286 -14.62 -25.53 -14.25
N GLY A 287 -15.22 -25.57 -15.44
CA GLY A 287 -16.66 -25.61 -15.64
C GLY A 287 -17.33 -24.26 -15.95
N ALA A 288 -16.57 -23.23 -16.33
CA ALA A 288 -17.17 -22.00 -16.85
C ALA A 288 -18.01 -22.27 -18.11
N ASP A 289 -19.08 -21.52 -18.33
CA ASP A 289 -19.87 -21.53 -19.57
C ASP A 289 -19.54 -20.30 -20.44
N PRO A 290 -18.66 -20.45 -21.44
CA PRO A 290 -18.36 -19.41 -22.42
C PRO A 290 -19.59 -18.73 -23.01
N ARG A 291 -20.65 -19.50 -23.33
CA ARG A 291 -21.83 -18.98 -24.05
C ARG A 291 -22.68 -18.10 -23.17
N ALA A 292 -22.85 -18.48 -21.90
CA ALA A 292 -23.56 -17.66 -20.93
C ALA A 292 -22.87 -16.30 -20.73
N ILE A 293 -21.54 -16.30 -20.65
CA ILE A 293 -20.74 -15.08 -20.47
C ILE A 293 -20.81 -14.18 -21.71
N ILE A 294 -20.64 -14.75 -22.91
CA ILE A 294 -20.77 -14.02 -24.17
C ILE A 294 -22.15 -13.35 -24.25
N SER A 295 -23.22 -14.13 -24.04
CA SER A 295 -24.61 -13.63 -24.08
C SER A 295 -24.85 -12.51 -23.07
N SER A 296 -24.31 -12.65 -21.85
CA SER A 296 -24.43 -11.61 -20.81
C SER A 296 -23.72 -10.32 -21.20
N GLN A 297 -22.58 -10.40 -21.88
CA GLN A 297 -21.80 -9.24 -22.29
C GLN A 297 -22.43 -8.54 -23.50
N GLU A 298 -22.91 -9.30 -24.49
CA GLU A 298 -23.68 -8.74 -25.62
C GLU A 298 -24.95 -8.02 -25.14
N ALA A 299 -25.67 -8.60 -24.18
CA ALA A 299 -26.83 -7.95 -23.58
C ALA A 299 -26.48 -6.64 -22.85
N ARG A 300 -25.32 -6.58 -22.18
CA ARG A 300 -24.80 -5.35 -21.56
C ARG A 300 -24.44 -4.31 -22.62
N ALA A 301 -23.71 -4.69 -23.66
CA ALA A 301 -23.34 -3.79 -24.77
C ALA A 301 -24.59 -3.21 -25.46
N ALA A 302 -25.62 -4.03 -25.68
CA ALA A 302 -26.89 -3.58 -26.23
C ALA A 302 -27.62 -2.58 -25.32
N ARG A 303 -27.58 -2.78 -23.98
CA ARG A 303 -28.15 -1.82 -23.01
C ARG A 303 -27.41 -0.49 -23.02
N LEU A 304 -26.07 -0.52 -23.08
CA LEU A 304 -25.26 0.69 -23.15
C LEU A 304 -25.47 1.45 -24.46
N ALA A 305 -25.52 0.76 -25.60
CA ALA A 305 -25.81 1.38 -26.90
C ALA A 305 -27.24 1.95 -27.02
N ALA A 306 -28.18 1.42 -26.24
CA ALA A 306 -29.55 1.92 -26.16
C ALA A 306 -29.74 3.04 -25.13
N ARG A 307 -28.69 3.40 -24.38
CA ARG A 307 -28.72 4.48 -23.38
C ARG A 307 -28.88 5.82 -24.12
N PRO A 308 -29.94 6.59 -23.87
CA PRO A 308 -30.10 7.89 -24.52
C PRO A 308 -28.93 8.79 -24.14
N GLU A 309 -28.44 9.61 -25.08
CA GLU A 309 -27.47 10.67 -24.81
C GLU A 309 -28.04 11.55 -23.70
N LEU A 310 -27.52 11.40 -22.48
CA LEU A 310 -27.83 12.31 -21.39
C LEU A 310 -27.23 13.67 -21.76
N ASN A 311 -27.99 14.74 -21.55
CA ASN A 311 -27.44 16.08 -21.69
C ASN A 311 -26.25 16.22 -20.72
N SER A 312 -25.17 16.84 -21.17
CA SER A 312 -23.90 17.04 -20.43
C SER A 312 -24.03 17.67 -19.04
N ASP A 313 -25.21 18.16 -18.69
CA ASP A 313 -25.49 18.86 -17.44
C ASP A 313 -26.00 17.91 -16.32
N ASP A 314 -26.32 16.64 -16.64
CA ASP A 314 -26.80 15.62 -15.69
C ASP A 314 -25.75 14.49 -15.43
N GLU A 315 -24.50 14.65 -15.91
CA GLU A 315 -23.45 13.59 -15.84
C GLU A 315 -22.81 13.39 -14.45
N GLU A 316 -23.12 14.21 -13.44
CA GLU A 316 -22.42 14.17 -12.14
C GLU A 316 -22.87 13.07 -11.17
N GLU A 317 -23.94 12.29 -11.42
CA GLU A 317 -24.53 11.43 -10.39
C GLU A 317 -24.54 9.91 -10.69
N TYR A 318 -23.84 9.41 -11.71
CA TYR A 318 -23.93 7.98 -12.06
C TYR A 318 -22.63 7.37 -12.58
N TYR A 319 -21.55 7.45 -11.79
CA TYR A 319 -20.50 6.45 -11.88
C TYR A 319 -20.98 5.19 -11.16
N ASP A 320 -21.40 4.19 -11.93
CA ASP A 320 -21.61 2.84 -11.41
C ASP A 320 -20.21 2.33 -11.01
N ASP A 321 -19.90 2.38 -9.71
CA ASP A 321 -18.58 2.12 -9.10
C ASP A 321 -17.95 0.74 -9.41
N GLU A 322 -18.60 -0.08 -10.24
CA GLU A 322 -18.21 -1.47 -10.44
C GLU A 322 -17.09 -1.71 -11.47
N TYR A 323 -16.76 -0.82 -12.42
CA TYR A 323 -15.80 -1.17 -13.50
C TYR A 323 -15.00 0.00 -14.13
N PRO A 324 -13.80 -0.27 -14.70
CA PRO A 324 -12.90 0.73 -15.29
C PRO A 324 -13.49 1.46 -16.52
N PRO A 325 -12.86 2.55 -16.99
CA PRO A 325 -13.39 3.41 -18.06
C PRO A 325 -13.80 2.64 -19.32
N GLU A 326 -14.98 2.98 -19.86
CA GLU A 326 -15.67 2.29 -20.97
C GLU A 326 -14.79 2.10 -22.24
N ASP A 327 -13.85 3.02 -22.48
CA ASP A 327 -12.96 3.02 -23.65
C ASP A 327 -11.92 1.89 -23.65
N ILE A 328 -11.46 1.48 -22.46
CA ILE A 328 -10.49 0.39 -22.31
C ILE A 328 -11.19 -0.97 -22.47
N ILE A 329 -12.44 -1.06 -22.01
CA ILE A 329 -13.26 -2.27 -22.05
C ILE A 329 -13.62 -2.63 -23.51
N ASN A 330 -14.02 -1.65 -24.34
CA ASN A 330 -14.52 -1.91 -25.69
C ASN A 330 -13.45 -2.39 -26.69
N ALA A 331 -12.21 -1.88 -26.59
CA ALA A 331 -11.12 -2.25 -27.50
C ALA A 331 -10.51 -3.62 -27.18
N GLY A 332 -10.31 -3.93 -25.88
CA GLY A 332 -9.83 -5.25 -25.44
C GLY A 332 -10.85 -6.37 -25.70
N TRP A 333 -12.14 -6.06 -25.53
CA TRP A 333 -13.22 -7.03 -25.73
C TRP A 333 -13.38 -7.48 -27.18
N SER A 334 -13.30 -6.58 -28.16
CA SER A 334 -13.46 -6.95 -29.58
C SER A 334 -12.35 -7.91 -30.06
N ASN A 335 -11.09 -7.65 -29.69
CA ASN A 335 -9.95 -8.51 -30.05
C ASN A 335 -9.92 -9.83 -29.26
N GLY A 336 -10.18 -9.76 -27.95
CA GLY A 336 -10.21 -10.94 -27.08
C GLY A 336 -11.35 -11.89 -27.45
N MET A 337 -12.54 -11.36 -27.70
CA MET A 337 -13.72 -12.14 -28.05
C MET A 337 -13.60 -12.81 -29.42
N GLU A 338 -13.10 -12.11 -30.45
CA GLU A 338 -12.96 -12.72 -31.78
C GLU A 338 -11.94 -13.87 -31.77
N THR A 339 -10.85 -13.71 -31.01
CA THR A 339 -9.86 -14.77 -30.80
C THR A 339 -10.46 -15.95 -30.04
N PHE A 340 -11.23 -15.65 -28.99
CA PHE A 340 -11.86 -16.65 -28.13
C PHE A 340 -12.96 -17.45 -28.84
N LEU A 341 -13.80 -16.79 -29.65
CA LEU A 341 -14.86 -17.43 -30.45
C LEU A 341 -14.27 -18.41 -31.48
N ARG A 342 -13.15 -18.05 -32.13
CA ARG A 342 -12.47 -18.93 -33.10
C ARG A 342 -11.97 -20.23 -32.45
N LEU A 343 -11.42 -20.16 -31.24
CA LEU A 343 -10.94 -21.33 -30.50
C LEU A 343 -12.05 -22.32 -30.11
N PHE A 344 -13.25 -21.83 -29.82
CA PHE A 344 -14.38 -22.67 -29.40
C PHE A 344 -15.22 -23.20 -30.55
N ASP A 345 -15.14 -22.60 -31.74
CA ASP A 345 -15.71 -23.18 -32.95
C ASP A 345 -14.86 -24.31 -33.54
N ASP A 346 -13.53 -24.32 -33.30
CA ASP A 346 -12.59 -25.36 -33.74
C ASP A 346 -12.55 -26.62 -32.84
N THR A 347 -13.23 -26.61 -31.68
CA THR A 347 -13.29 -27.74 -30.72
C THR A 347 -14.58 -28.58 -30.82
N LYS A 348 -15.36 -28.39 -31.89
CA LYS A 348 -16.42 -29.32 -32.36
C LYS A 348 -15.84 -30.34 -33.33
#